data_AF-A0A4Y1YPV1-F1
#
_entry.id   AF-A0A4Y1YPV1-F1
#
_cell.length_a   1.000
_cell.length_b   1.000
_cell.length_c   1.000
_cell.angle_alpha   90.00
_cell.angle_beta   90.00
_cell.angle_gamma   90.00
#
_symmetry.space_group_name_H-M   'P 1'
#
loop_
_entity.id
_entity.type
_entity.pdbx_description
1 polymer ?
#
loop_
_entity_poly.entity_id
_entity_poly.type
_entity_poly.pdbx_seq_one_letter_code
_entity_poly.pdbx_strand_id
1 'polypeptide(L)' 'MPYINIRLAGTLTNEQKQQIAAEVTDTMERIAHKPKSYVYITFDEKPHEDWAIGGKLLGNNK' A
#
# COMPACT_ATOMS: atom_id res chain seq x y z
N MET A 1 -12.35 8.37 -10.67
CA MET A 1 -11.27 7.40 -10.93
C MET A 1 -10.29 7.50 -9.77
N PRO A 2 -10.54 6.78 -8.66
CA PRO A 2 -9.65 6.83 -7.51
C PRO A 2 -8.30 6.18 -7.83
N TYR A 3 -7.23 6.85 -7.42
CA TYR A 3 -5.87 6.32 -7.41
C TYR A 3 -5.42 6.17 -5.96
N ILE A 4 -4.92 5.00 -5.60
CA ILE A 4 -4.42 4.68 -4.27
C ILE A 4 -2.96 4.26 -4.40
N ASN A 5 -2.07 4.94 -3.68
CA ASN A 5 -0.68 4.54 -3.55
C ASN A 5 -0.44 4.03 -2.12
N ILE A 6 -0.06 2.76 -2.00
CA ILE A 6 0.22 2.11 -0.73
C ILE A 6 1.74 2.13 -0.55
N ARG A 7 2.22 2.94 0.40
CA ARG A 7 3.65 3.05 0.73
C ARG A 7 3.94 2.29 2.01
N LEU A 8 4.96 1.44 2.00
CA LEU A 8 5.34 0.67 3.18
C LEU A 8 6.86 0.44 3.29
N ALA A 9 7.31 0.18 4.52
CA ALA A 9 8.65 -0.29 4.81
C ALA A 9 8.73 -1.82 4.66
N GLY A 10 9.71 -2.29 3.89
CA GLY A 10 9.85 -3.68 3.49
C GLY A 10 9.12 -4.02 2.19
N THR A 11 8.95 -5.31 1.95
CA THR A 11 8.34 -5.86 0.74
C THR A 11 7.19 -6.81 1.11
N LEU A 12 6.20 -6.87 0.24
CA LEU A 12 5.08 -7.80 0.30
C LEU A 12 5.26 -8.90 -0.75
N THR A 13 4.76 -10.08 -0.42
CA THR A 13 4.56 -11.17 -1.39
C THR A 13 3.51 -10.79 -2.43
N ASN A 14 3.49 -11.49 -3.57
CA ASN A 14 2.48 -11.25 -4.60
C ASN A 14 1.07 -11.55 -4.08
N GLU A 15 0.91 -12.60 -3.28
CA GLU A 15 -0.35 -13.00 -2.66
C GLU A 15 -0.89 -11.90 -1.73
N GLN A 16 -0.01 -11.30 -0.91
CA GLN A 16 -0.39 -10.17 -0.04
C GLN A 16 -0.83 -8.95 -0.86
N LYS A 17 -0.08 -8.59 -1.91
CA LYS A 17 -0.46 -7.48 -2.80
C LYS A 17 -1.81 -7.72 -3.46
N GLN A 18 -2.06 -8.95 -3.92
CA GLN A 18 -3.33 -9.33 -4.54
C GLN A 18 -4.50 -9.20 -3.57
N GLN A 19 -4.35 -9.73 -2.34
CA GLN A 19 -5.39 -9.64 -1.32
C GLN A 19 -5.69 -8.18 -0.94
N ILE A 20 -4.65 -7.39 -0.68
CA ILE A 20 -4.79 -5.96 -0.34
C ILE A 20 -5.47 -5.19 -1.48
N ALA A 21 -5.07 -5.43 -2.73
CA ALA A 21 -5.67 -4.76 -3.88
C ALA A 21 -7.17 -5.08 -4.01
N ALA A 22 -7.57 -6.33 -3.77
CA ALA A 22 -8.97 -6.74 -3.78
C ALA A 22 -9.78 -6.02 -2.67
N GLU A 23 -9.31 -6.07 -1.43
CA GLU A 23 -10.03 -5.49 -0.29
C GLU A 23 -10.13 -3.95 -0.36
N VAL A 24 -9.09 -3.27 -0.83
CA VAL A 24 -9.12 -1.81 -1.04
C VAL A 24 -10.10 -1.45 -2.17
N THR A 25 -10.09 -2.20 -3.26
CA THR A 25 -11.02 -2.00 -4.38
C THR A 25 -12.47 -2.20 -3.95
N ASP A 26 -12.75 -3.25 -3.18
CA ASP A 26 -14.08 -3.54 -2.63
C ASP A 26 -14.54 -2.45 -1.67
N THR A 27 -13.63 -1.87 -0.89
CA THR A 27 -13.92 -0.73 -0.02
C THR A 27 -14.31 0.51 -0.82
N MET A 28 -13.64 0.80 -1.94
CA MET A 28 -13.97 1.94 -2.81
C MET A 28 -15.34 1.76 -3.48
N GLU A 29 -15.69 0.55 -3.88
CA GLU A 29 -17.02 0.26 -4.42
C GLU A 29 -18.10 0.42 -3.35
N ARG A 30 -17.91 -0.19 -2.18
CA ARG A 30 -18.91 -0.23 -1.12
C ARG A 30 -19.16 1.13 -0.47
N ILE A 31 -18.11 1.90 -0.20
CA ILE A 31 -18.21 3.16 0.58
C ILE A 31 -18.27 4.37 -0.33
N ALA A 32 -17.42 4.43 -1.36
CA ALA A 32 -17.32 5.59 -2.24
C ALA A 32 -18.13 5.45 -3.53
N HIS A 33 -18.84 4.32 -3.70
CA HIS A 33 -19.68 4.02 -4.87
C HIS A 33 -18.95 4.19 -6.20
N LYS A 34 -17.66 3.81 -6.24
CA LYS A 34 -16.85 3.82 -7.46
C LYS A 34 -16.76 2.41 -8.03
N PRO A 35 -17.04 2.21 -9.33
CA PRO A 35 -16.93 0.87 -9.92
C PRO A 35 -15.49 0.38 -9.81
N LYS A 36 -15.31 -0.92 -9.52
CA LYS A 36 -13.99 -1.54 -9.35
C LYS A 36 -13.04 -1.28 -10.52
N SER A 37 -13.56 -1.28 -11.73
CA SER A 37 -12.80 -1.03 -12.97
C SER A 37 -12.15 0.36 -13.06
N TYR A 38 -12.52 1.29 -12.17
CA TYR A 38 -11.97 2.65 -12.13
C TYR A 38 -10.98 2.85 -10.96
N VAL A 39 -10.69 1.81 -10.19
CA VAL A 39 -9.78 1.85 -9.04
C VAL A 39 -8.39 1.40 -9.48
N TYR A 40 -7.40 2.26 -9.31
CA TYR A 40 -6.00 1.96 -9.62
C TYR A 40 -5.18 1.97 -8.34
N ILE A 41 -4.35 0.94 -8.15
CA ILE A 41 -3.54 0.75 -6.94
C ILE A 41 -2.09 0.51 -7.35
N THR A 42 -1.17 1.21 -6.69
CA THR A 42 0.27 0.95 -6.78
C THR A 42 0.85 0.71 -5.39
N PHE A 43 1.91 -0.11 -5.34
CA PHE A 43 2.65 -0.38 -4.13
C PHE A 43 4.04 0.25 -4.25
N ASP A 44 4.40 1.14 -3.31
CA ASP A 44 5.73 1.73 -3.19
C ASP A 44 6.42 1.14 -1.96
N GLU A 45 7.25 0.14 -2.23
CA GLU A 45 7.97 -0.64 -1.24
C GLU A 45 9.40 -0.12 -1.13
N LYS A 46 9.81 0.25 0.08
CA LYS A 46 11.17 0.73 0.35
C LYS A 46 11.79 -0.04 1.51
N PRO A 47 13.10 -0.36 1.45
CA PRO A 47 13.78 -1.02 2.56
C PRO A 47 13.68 -0.19 3.84
N HIS A 48 13.75 -0.83 5.00
CA HIS A 48 13.56 -0.16 6.30
C HIS A 48 14.60 0.95 6.55
N GLU A 49 15.81 0.84 5.99
CA GLU A 49 16.84 1.88 6.04
C GLU A 49 16.45 3.20 5.36
N ASP A 50 15.51 3.17 4.42
CA ASP A 50 15.01 4.38 3.74
C ASP A 50 13.89 5.10 4.52
N TRP A 51 13.44 4.52 5.64
CA TRP A 51 12.36 5.08 6.46
C TRP A 51 12.91 5.67 7.77
N ALA A 52 12.38 6.83 8.17
CA ALA A 52 12.62 7.43 9.47
C ALA A 52 11.31 7.70 10.21
N ILE A 53 11.30 7.48 11.53
CA ILE A 53 10.23 7.93 12.42
C ILE A 53 10.84 8.65 13.62
N GLY A 54 10.29 9.82 13.97
CA GLY A 54 10.80 10.62 15.10
C GLY A 54 12.29 10.99 14.99
N GLY A 55 12.80 11.17 13.76
CA GLY A 55 14.21 11.49 13.49
C GLY A 55 15.18 10.31 13.56
N LYS A 56 14.69 9.06 13.64
CA LYS A 56 15.53 7.85 13.67
C LYS A 56 15.22 6.94 12.49
N LEU A 57 16.26 6.46 11.79
CA LEU A 57 16.11 5.46 10.73
C LEU A 57 15.65 4.12 11.31
N LEU A 58 14.71 3.47 10.64
CA LEU A 58 14.22 2.15 11.06
C LEU A 58 15.25 1.04 10.84
N GLY A 59 16.12 1.19 9.82
CA GLY A 59 17.16 0.22 9.50
C GLY A 59 18.33 0.13 10.51
N ASN A 60 18.46 1.09 11.44
CA ASN A 60 19.61 1.16 12.35
C ASN A 60 19.49 0.31 13.62
N ASN A 61 18.41 -0.47 13.79
CA ASN A 61 18.17 -1.30 14.97
C ASN A 61 18.46 -2.79 14.72
N LYS A 62 19.67 -3.14 14.25
CA LYS A 62 20.18 -4.52 14.31
C LYS A 62 21.09 -4.71 15.51
#